data_AF-A0A7V9H7Y4-F1
#
_entry.id   AF-A0A7V9H7Y4-F1
#
_cell.length_a   1.000
_cell.length_b   1.000
_cell.length_c   1.000
_cell.angle_alpha   90.00
_cell.angle_beta   90.00
_cell.angle_gamma   90.00
#
_symmetry.space_group_name_H-M   'P 1'
#
loop_
_entity.id
_entity.type
_entity.pdbx_description
1 polymer ?
#
loop_
_entity_poly.entity_id
_entity_poly.type
_entity_poly.pdbx_seq_one_letter_code
_entity_poly.pdbx_strand_id
1 'polypeptide(L)'
;MPLDAQCEEVLRRVSKWPVLADQTVVDARALEQRRKQELGGVEQDVFEVRSVLIPAAGARIPALLYRPSPDVAPGILVWLHGGGWVVGSPQLSDDQARALANASGCAVLSVGYRLAPE
;
A
#
# COMPACT_ATOMS: atom_id res chain seq x y z
N MET A 1 29.69 3.91 4.60
CA MET A 1 28.98 4.24 3.34
C MET A 1 28.08 5.43 3.64
N PRO A 2 28.22 6.56 2.93
CA PRO A 2 27.35 7.72 3.14
C PRO A 2 25.91 7.41 2.70
N LEU A 3 24.96 8.22 3.16
CA LEU A 3 23.57 8.13 2.71
C LEU A 3 23.44 8.59 1.25
N ASP A 4 22.51 7.99 0.50
CA ASP A 4 22.19 8.45 -0.86
C ASP A 4 21.62 9.88 -0.83
N ALA A 5 22.00 10.71 -1.80
CA ALA A 5 21.60 12.12 -1.84
C ALA A 5 20.08 12.32 -1.96
N GLN A 6 19.37 11.41 -2.65
CA GLN A 6 17.91 11.44 -2.72
C GLN A 6 17.29 11.08 -1.37
N CYS A 7 17.87 10.09 -0.67
CA CYS A 7 17.44 9.75 0.69
C CYS A 7 17.67 10.91 1.67
N GLU A 8 18.78 11.64 1.57
CA GLU A 8 19.02 12.84 2.38
C GLU A 8 17.94 13.91 2.16
N GLU A 9 17.54 14.14 0.91
CA GLU A 9 16.50 15.12 0.60
C GLU A 9 15.13 14.69 1.13
N VAL A 10 14.79 13.40 0.99
CA VAL A 10 13.57 12.85 1.60
C VAL A 10 13.60 13.04 3.12
N LEU A 11 14.72 12.75 3.79
CA LEU A 11 14.86 12.97 5.24
C LEU A 11 14.64 14.43 5.62
N ARG A 12 15.20 15.40 4.87
CA ARG A 12 14.97 16.83 5.11
C ARG A 12 13.48 17.19 5.02
N ARG A 13 12.76 16.64 4.04
CA ARG A 13 11.32 16.86 3.88
C ARG A 13 10.52 16.26 5.03
N VAL A 14 10.72 14.98 5.34
CA VAL A 14 9.92 14.26 6.36
C VAL A 14 10.24 14.68 7.78
N SER A 15 11.43 15.23 8.04
CA SER A 15 11.81 15.76 9.37
C SER A 15 10.89 16.86 9.88
N LYS A 16 10.13 17.51 8.97
CA LYS A 16 9.18 18.57 9.29
C LYS A 16 7.76 18.04 9.57
N TRP A 17 7.52 16.76 9.35
CA TRP A 17 6.19 16.18 9.53
C TRP A 17 5.90 15.87 11.02
N PRO A 18 4.62 15.89 11.42
CA PRO A 18 4.23 15.47 12.77
C PRO A 18 4.67 14.03 13.05
N VAL A 19 5.11 13.76 14.28
CA VAL A 19 5.43 12.41 14.74
C VAL A 19 4.12 11.64 14.90
N LEU A 20 4.02 10.47 14.25
CA LEU A 20 2.78 9.67 14.23
C LEU A 20 2.34 9.25 15.63
N ALA A 21 3.30 8.92 16.51
CA ALA A 21 3.02 8.46 17.87
C ALA A 21 2.38 9.54 18.76
N ASP A 22 2.53 10.81 18.41
CA ASP A 22 1.95 11.93 19.16
C ASP A 22 0.54 12.31 18.67
N GLN A 23 0.02 11.61 17.66
CA GLN A 23 -1.28 11.87 17.06
C GLN A 23 -2.35 10.92 17.59
N THR A 24 -3.63 11.30 17.45
CA THR A 24 -4.73 10.33 17.58
C THR A 24 -4.66 9.31 16.44
N VAL A 25 -5.28 8.13 16.60
CA VAL A 25 -5.34 7.11 15.52
C VAL A 25 -5.98 7.67 14.24
N VAL A 26 -7.03 8.48 14.39
CA VAL A 26 -7.72 9.13 13.26
C VAL A 26 -6.77 10.08 12.52
N ASP A 27 -6.06 10.92 13.27
CA ASP A 27 -5.12 11.89 12.69
C ASP A 27 -3.90 11.20 12.08
N ALA A 28 -3.41 10.12 12.68
CA ALA A 28 -2.32 9.32 12.14
C ALA A 28 -2.70 8.68 10.79
N ARG A 29 -3.92 8.14 10.67
CA ARG A 29 -4.45 7.58 9.42
C ARG A 29 -4.59 8.66 8.34
N ALA A 30 -5.11 9.84 8.70
CA ALA A 30 -5.20 10.98 7.77
C ALA A 30 -3.83 11.53 7.38
N LEU A 31 -2.86 11.56 8.29
CA LEU A 31 -1.50 11.97 8.01
C LEU A 31 -0.84 11.01 7.01
N GLU A 32 -0.99 9.70 7.19
CA GLU A 32 -0.44 8.71 6.26
C GLU A 32 -0.99 8.89 4.84
N GLN A 33 -2.29 9.17 4.70
CA GLN A 33 -2.88 9.46 3.40
C GLN A 33 -2.25 10.69 2.72
N ARG A 34 -1.99 11.78 3.47
CA ARG A 34 -1.30 12.97 2.93
C ARG A 34 0.14 12.66 2.56
N ARG A 35 0.87 11.94 3.42
CA ARG A 35 2.27 11.54 3.16
C ARG A 35 2.38 10.72 1.88
N LYS A 36 1.42 9.83 1.64
CA LYS A 36 1.36 9.05 0.42
C LYS A 36 1.19 9.92 -0.83
N GLN A 37 0.42 11.01 -0.75
CA GLN A 37 0.28 11.95 -1.87
C GLN A 37 1.58 12.72 -2.15
N GLU A 38 2.38 13.00 -1.12
CA GLU A 38 3.64 13.77 -1.25
C GLU A 38 4.88 12.94 -1.60
N LEU A 39 4.90 11.65 -1.22
CA LEU A 39 6.04 10.73 -1.39
C LEU A 39 5.69 9.43 -2.12
N GLY A 40 4.46 9.27 -2.60
CA GLY A 40 4.03 8.10 -3.35
C GLY A 40 4.89 7.86 -4.58
N GLY A 41 5.00 6.60 -4.97
CA GLY A 41 5.62 6.23 -6.24
C GLY A 41 4.74 6.64 -7.42
N VAL A 42 5.32 6.52 -8.62
CA VAL A 42 4.57 6.70 -9.86
C VAL A 42 3.64 5.51 -10.05
N GLU A 43 2.34 5.78 -10.19
CA GLU A 43 1.36 4.76 -10.52
C GLU A 43 1.68 4.16 -11.91
N GLN A 44 1.68 2.84 -11.99
CA GLN A 44 1.89 2.13 -13.25
C GLN A 44 0.57 1.59 -13.79
N ASP A 45 0.39 1.64 -15.11
CA ASP A 45 -0.74 0.96 -15.74
C ASP A 45 -0.64 -0.55 -15.53
N VAL A 46 -1.79 -1.18 -15.28
CA VAL A 46 -1.97 -2.62 -15.25
C VAL A 46 -3.23 -2.96 -16.05
N PHE A 47 -3.34 -4.20 -16.52
CA PHE A 47 -4.49 -4.62 -17.32
C PHE A 47 -5.84 -4.49 -16.58
N GLU A 48 -5.90 -4.90 -15.31
CA GLU A 48 -7.12 -4.84 -14.52
C GLU A 48 -6.81 -4.57 -13.04
N VAL A 49 -7.62 -3.71 -12.42
CA VAL A 49 -7.73 -3.59 -10.97
C VAL A 49 -9.18 -3.88 -10.59
N ARG A 50 -9.39 -4.87 -9.71
CA ARG A 50 -10.72 -5.30 -9.31
C ARG A 50 -10.86 -5.39 -7.79
N SER A 51 -11.88 -4.73 -7.26
CA SER A 51 -12.30 -4.92 -5.87
C SER A 51 -12.90 -6.30 -5.67
N VAL A 52 -12.42 -7.02 -4.66
CA VAL A 52 -12.92 -8.34 -4.28
C VAL A 52 -13.17 -8.41 -2.77
N LEU A 53 -14.05 -9.31 -2.37
CA LEU A 53 -14.32 -9.64 -0.97
C LEU A 53 -13.88 -11.06 -0.70
N ILE A 54 -12.89 -11.25 0.16
CA ILE A 54 -12.38 -12.56 0.55
C ILE A 54 -13.27 -13.09 1.68
N PRO A 55 -13.92 -14.25 1.52
CA PRO A 55 -14.66 -14.89 2.60
C PRO A 55 -13.70 -15.32 3.72
N ALA A 56 -13.98 -14.90 4.95
CA ALA A 56 -13.27 -15.33 6.15
C ALA A 56 -14.29 -15.70 7.23
N ALA A 57 -13.93 -16.53 8.21
CA ALA A 57 -14.87 -17.00 9.23
C ALA A 57 -15.57 -15.82 9.93
N GLY A 58 -16.87 -15.63 9.63
CA GLY A 58 -17.70 -14.55 10.19
C GLY A 58 -17.48 -13.16 9.59
N ALA A 59 -16.65 -12.99 8.55
CA ALA A 59 -16.34 -11.68 7.98
C ALA A 59 -16.08 -11.74 6.46
N ARG A 60 -16.03 -10.56 5.83
CA ARG A 60 -15.55 -10.38 4.46
C ARG A 60 -14.40 -9.39 4.49
N ILE A 61 -13.24 -9.80 4.00
CA ILE A 61 -12.05 -8.97 3.97
C ILE A 61 -12.00 -8.27 2.61
N PRO A 62 -12.07 -6.92 2.56
CA PRO A 62 -11.92 -6.21 1.30
C PRO A 62 -10.49 -6.35 0.77
N ALA A 63 -10.34 -6.53 -0.53
CA ALA A 63 -9.05 -6.58 -1.20
C ALA A 63 -9.13 -6.00 -2.61
N LEU A 64 -7.98 -5.62 -3.16
CA LEU A 64 -7.83 -5.24 -4.56
C LEU A 64 -6.99 -6.30 -5.27
N LEU A 65 -7.53 -6.85 -6.35
CA LEU A 65 -6.84 -7.79 -7.23
C LEU A 65 -6.31 -7.04 -8.45
N TYR A 66 -5.00 -7.08 -8.64
CA TYR A 66 -4.29 -6.49 -9.76
C TYR A 66 -3.88 -7.59 -10.72
N ARG A 67 -4.15 -7.40 -12.01
CA ARG A 67 -3.66 -8.29 -13.08
C ARG A 67 -2.79 -7.47 -14.05
N PRO A 68 -1.56 -7.92 -14.34
CA PRO A 68 -0.69 -7.19 -15.25
C PRO A 68 -1.04 -7.41 -16.73
N SER A 69 -1.70 -8.53 -17.08
CA SER A 69 -2.12 -8.84 -18.46
C SER A 69 -3.46 -9.60 -18.50
N PRO A 70 -4.11 -9.71 -19.69
CA PRO A 70 -5.32 -10.53 -19.86
C PRO A 70 -5.07 -12.04 -19.74
N ASP A 71 -3.81 -12.47 -19.87
CA ASP A 71 -3.43 -13.87 -19.83
C ASP A 71 -3.62 -14.49 -18.43
N VAL A 72 -3.53 -15.81 -18.37
CA VAL A 72 -3.51 -16.52 -17.10
C VAL A 72 -2.20 -16.22 -16.39
N ALA A 73 -2.28 -15.56 -15.24
CA ALA A 73 -1.12 -15.28 -14.42
C ALA A 73 -0.47 -16.59 -13.93
N PRO A 74 0.87 -16.66 -13.86
CA PRO A 74 1.59 -17.85 -13.38
C PRO A 74 1.35 -18.13 -11.89
N GLY A 75 0.83 -17.15 -11.14
CA GLY A 75 0.49 -17.29 -9.73
C GLY A 75 -0.14 -16.01 -9.16
N ILE A 76 -0.39 -16.04 -7.84
CA ILE A 76 -0.91 -14.91 -7.08
C ILE A 76 0.09 -14.56 -5.96
N LEU A 77 0.52 -13.30 -5.92
CA LEU A 77 1.23 -12.71 -4.79
C LEU A 77 0.21 -12.09 -3.84
N VAL A 78 0.19 -12.52 -2.58
CA VAL A 78 -0.64 -11.90 -1.54
C VAL A 78 0.15 -10.76 -0.92
N TRP A 79 -0.37 -9.53 -1.05
CA TRP A 79 0.29 -8.32 -0.56
C TRP A 79 -0.41 -7.81 0.69
N LEU A 80 0.37 -7.60 1.74
CA LEU A 80 -0.05 -6.98 2.99
C LEU A 80 0.65 -5.62 3.06
N HIS A 81 -0.12 -4.54 3.03
CA HIS A 81 0.43 -3.20 3.07
C HIS A 81 1.16 -2.91 4.40
N GLY A 82 2.06 -1.93 4.39
CA GLY A 82 2.71 -1.44 5.60
C GLY A 82 1.81 -0.56 6.47
N GLY A 83 2.39 0.09 7.47
CA GLY A 83 1.67 1.02 8.35
C GLY A 83 1.55 0.57 9.81
N GLY A 84 2.41 -0.34 10.25
CA GLY A 84 2.51 -0.76 11.65
C GLY A 84 1.19 -1.29 12.22
N TRP A 85 0.39 -1.94 11.37
CA TRP A 85 -0.95 -2.47 11.70
C TRP A 85 -2.00 -1.42 12.12
N VAL A 86 -1.69 -0.13 12.11
CA VAL A 86 -2.58 0.96 12.58
C VAL A 86 -3.05 1.86 11.44
N VAL A 87 -2.20 2.07 10.44
CA VAL A 87 -2.47 2.91 9.26
C VAL A 87 -2.30 2.11 7.96
N GLY A 88 -2.67 2.73 6.84
CA GLY A 88 -2.58 2.14 5.51
C GLY A 88 -3.89 1.51 5.02
N SER A 89 -3.90 1.18 3.74
CA SER A 89 -4.99 0.44 3.08
C SER A 89 -4.49 -0.12 1.74
N PRO A 90 -5.25 -1.01 1.08
CA PRO A 90 -4.96 -1.40 -0.30
C PRO A 90 -4.82 -0.22 -1.25
N GLN A 91 -5.68 0.80 -1.12
CA GLN A 91 -5.65 2.01 -1.96
C GLN A 91 -4.40 2.86 -1.71
N LEU A 92 -3.90 2.92 -0.47
CA LEU A 92 -2.67 3.65 -0.15
C LEU A 92 -1.40 2.94 -0.62
N SER A 93 -1.49 1.66 -1.02
CA SER A 93 -0.37 0.87 -1.53
C SER A 93 -0.53 0.45 -2.99
N ASP A 94 -1.37 1.19 -3.72
CA ASP A 94 -1.78 0.88 -5.10
C ASP A 94 -0.62 0.89 -6.10
N ASP A 95 0.23 1.92 -6.06
CA ASP A 95 1.47 2.04 -6.84
C ASP A 95 2.41 0.84 -6.64
N GLN A 96 2.58 0.40 -5.38
CA GLN A 96 3.43 -0.74 -5.06
C GLN A 96 2.82 -2.05 -5.55
N ALA A 97 1.51 -2.24 -5.39
CA ALA A 97 0.83 -3.44 -5.88
C ALA A 97 0.91 -3.54 -7.42
N ARG A 98 0.77 -2.42 -8.14
CA ARG A 98 0.93 -2.36 -9.60
C ARG A 98 2.35 -2.65 -10.04
N ALA A 99 3.34 -2.01 -9.39
CA ALA A 99 4.74 -2.25 -9.68
C ALA A 99 5.12 -3.73 -9.45
N LEU A 100 4.62 -4.34 -8.38
CA LEU A 100 4.82 -5.77 -8.11
C LEU A 100 4.15 -6.66 -9.16
N ALA A 101 2.92 -6.35 -9.58
CA ALA A 101 2.21 -7.10 -10.61
C ALA A 101 2.99 -7.07 -11.94
N ASN A 102 3.40 -5.89 -12.37
CA ASN A 102 4.15 -5.71 -13.63
C ASN A 102 5.53 -6.35 -13.58
N ALA A 103 6.27 -6.19 -12.48
CA ALA A 103 7.63 -6.72 -12.37
C ALA A 103 7.66 -8.25 -12.22
N SER A 104 6.66 -8.85 -11.57
CA SER A 104 6.61 -10.30 -11.35
C SER A 104 5.87 -11.07 -12.44
N GLY A 105 4.97 -10.41 -13.19
CA GLY A 105 4.01 -11.06 -14.09
C GLY A 105 2.88 -11.81 -13.36
N CYS A 106 2.92 -11.90 -12.03
CA CYS A 106 1.86 -12.52 -11.23
C CYS A 106 0.69 -11.55 -11.04
N ALA A 107 -0.49 -12.11 -10.74
CA ALA A 107 -1.55 -11.30 -10.15
C ALA A 107 -1.17 -10.92 -8.70
N VAL A 108 -1.60 -9.75 -8.24
CA VAL A 108 -1.35 -9.29 -6.86
C VAL A 108 -2.68 -9.11 -6.15
N LEU A 109 -2.86 -9.73 -4.99
CA LEU A 109 -4.03 -9.56 -4.13
C LEU A 109 -3.64 -8.71 -2.92
N SER A 110 -3.95 -7.42 -2.97
CA SER A 110 -3.68 -6.45 -1.89
C SER A 110 -4.81 -6.49 -0.85
N VAL A 111 -4.49 -6.94 0.36
CA VAL A 111 -5.49 -7.28 1.39
C VAL A 111 -5.75 -6.11 2.33
N GLY A 112 -7.01 -5.70 2.46
CA GLY A 112 -7.49 -4.71 3.44
C GLY A 112 -7.77 -5.38 4.78
N TYR A 113 -6.71 -5.84 5.45
CA TYR A 113 -6.79 -6.48 6.75
C TYR A 113 -7.26 -5.48 7.83
N ARG A 114 -7.74 -6.01 8.98
CA ARG A 114 -8.20 -5.19 10.11
C ARG A 114 -7.03 -4.42 10.73
N LEU A 115 -7.24 -3.15 11.05
CA LEU A 115 -6.26 -2.31 11.69
C LEU A 115 -6.51 -2.24 13.20
N ALA A 116 -5.44 -2.21 13.97
CA ALA A 116 -5.45 -1.87 15.37
C ALA A 116 -5.73 -0.36 15.57
N PRO A 117 -6.17 0.08 16.76
CA PRO A 117 -6.39 -0.72 17.98
C PRO A 117 -7.77 -1.39 18.10
N GLU A 118 -8.66 -1.23 17.12
CA GLU A 118 -10.03 -1.77 17.14
C GLU A 118 -10.09 -3.30 17.09
#